data_AF-A0A1W1BLK2-F1
#
_entry.id   AF-A0A1W1BLK2-F1
#
_cell.length_a   1.000
_cell.length_b   1.000
_cell.length_c   1.000
_cell.angle_alpha   90.00
_cell.angle_beta   90.00
_cell.angle_gamma   90.00
#
_symmetry.space_group_name_H-M   'P 1'
#
loop_
_entity.id
_entity.type
_entity.pdbx_description
1 polymer ?
#
loop_
_entity_poly.entity_id
_entity_poly.type
_entity_poly.pdbx_seq_one_letter_code
_entity_poly.pdbx_strand_id
1 'polypeptide(L)'
;MIIKTKHSMQKMSQRGIHKNLLDIVLIHGIVRNDKIILNKKRCDRFIKKLDKQIKKIKRLGNTLHISRLNDYRSTLLKIRDKGGVTLVVMGDILITSYNTNIKVKRRRRAKRRK
;
A
#
# COMPACT_ATOMS: atom_id res chain seq x y z
N MET A 1 -2.39 6.15 16.98
CA MET A 1 -1.03 6.32 16.39
C MET A 1 -0.41 4.94 16.38
N ILE A 2 0.13 4.43 15.26
CA ILE A 2 0.64 3.05 15.23
C ILE A 2 2.04 2.96 15.85
N ILE A 3 2.21 2.05 16.82
CA ILE A 3 3.47 1.77 17.51
C ILE A 3 4.28 0.78 16.68
N LYS A 4 5.51 1.14 16.31
CA LYS A 4 6.38 0.28 15.50
C LYS A 4 7.31 -0.52 16.40
N THR A 5 7.27 -1.84 16.27
CA THR A 5 8.22 -2.74 16.94
C THR A 5 9.57 -2.75 16.22
N LYS A 6 10.66 -3.14 16.91
CA LYS A 6 11.98 -3.35 16.30
C LYS A 6 11.92 -4.29 15.09
N HIS A 7 11.17 -5.39 15.22
CA HIS A 7 10.93 -6.32 14.12
C HIS A 7 10.25 -5.64 12.92
N SER A 8 9.18 -4.88 13.16
CA SER A 8 8.47 -4.17 12.09
C SER A 8 9.36 -3.16 11.38
N MET A 9 10.19 -2.41 12.10
CA MET A 9 11.12 -1.42 11.54
C MET A 9 12.19 -2.09 10.66
N GLN A 10 12.78 -3.19 11.14
CA GLN A 10 13.74 -3.97 10.37
C GLN A 10 13.11 -4.52 9.08
N LYS A 11 11.90 -5.08 9.17
CA LYS A 11 11.16 -5.60 8.00
C LYS A 11 10.75 -4.52 7.01
N MET A 12 10.37 -3.34 7.50
CA MET A 12 10.08 -2.17 6.68
C MET A 12 11.32 -1.76 5.87
N SER A 13 12.49 -1.68 6.51
CA SER A 13 13.76 -1.35 5.86
C SER A 13 14.12 -2.39 4.78
N GLN A 14 14.11 -3.69 5.14
CA GLN A 14 14.40 -4.80 4.22
C GLN A 14 13.48 -4.83 2.98
N ARG A 15 12.25 -4.30 3.08
CA ARG A 15 11.24 -4.36 2.02
C ARG A 15 11.01 -3.02 1.33
N GLY A 16 11.79 -1.99 1.70
CA GLY A 16 11.63 -0.62 1.22
C GLY A 16 10.21 -0.09 1.44
N ILE A 17 9.64 -0.34 2.62
CA ILE A 17 8.33 0.15 3.04
C ILE A 17 8.57 1.35 3.97
N HIS A 18 8.53 2.55 3.42
CA HIS A 18 8.72 3.79 4.18
C HIS A 18 7.44 4.25 4.88
N LYS A 19 7.56 5.23 5.78
CA LYS A 19 6.44 5.79 6.54
C LYS A 19 5.27 6.25 5.63
N ASN A 20 5.57 6.95 4.54
CA ASN A 20 4.52 7.41 3.62
C ASN A 20 3.72 6.26 3.00
N LEU A 21 4.37 5.11 2.71
CA LEU A 21 3.65 3.93 2.24
C LEU A 21 2.72 3.39 3.31
N LEU A 22 3.24 3.27 4.53
CA LEU A 22 2.49 2.79 5.69
C LEU A 22 1.24 3.66 5.93
N ASP A 23 1.40 4.98 5.95
CA ASP A 23 0.30 5.91 6.18
C ASP A 23 -0.81 5.76 5.13
N ILE A 24 -0.45 5.62 3.84
CA ILE A 24 -1.42 5.38 2.78
C ILE A 24 -2.14 4.03 2.96
N VAL A 25 -1.43 2.98 3.36
CA VAL A 25 -2.05 1.67 3.59
C VAL A 25 -2.99 1.70 4.79
N LEU A 26 -2.67 2.43 5.85
CA LEU A 26 -3.55 2.62 7.00
C LEU A 26 -4.83 3.38 6.63
N ILE A 27 -4.72 4.42 5.79
CA ILE A 27 -5.87 5.26 5.39
C ILE A 27 -6.76 4.57 4.34
N HIS A 28 -6.17 3.82 3.40
CA HIS A 28 -6.90 3.31 2.23
C HIS A 28 -6.99 1.78 2.13
N GLY A 29 -6.32 1.06 3.03
CA GLY A 29 -6.33 -0.39 3.10
C GLY A 29 -7.68 -0.94 3.53
N ILE A 30 -7.94 -2.19 3.17
CA ILE A 30 -9.08 -2.95 3.69
C ILE A 30 -8.60 -3.72 4.91
N VAL A 31 -9.32 -3.59 6.02
CA VAL A 31 -9.13 -4.44 7.20
C VAL A 31 -9.70 -5.83 6.93
N ARG A 32 -8.90 -6.86 7.19
CA ARG A 32 -9.26 -8.28 7.17
C ARG A 32 -8.59 -8.97 8.35
N ASN A 33 -9.34 -9.31 9.37
CA ASN A 33 -8.83 -9.87 10.63
C ASN A 33 -7.72 -8.96 11.20
N ASP A 34 -6.52 -9.50 11.35
CA ASP A 34 -5.29 -8.87 11.82
C ASP A 34 -4.52 -8.07 10.75
N LYS A 35 -5.10 -7.93 9.54
CA LYS A 35 -4.39 -7.38 8.37
C LYS A 35 -5.05 -6.16 7.81
N ILE A 36 -4.24 -5.21 7.37
CA ILE A 36 -4.64 -4.05 6.58
C ILE A 36 -4.00 -4.19 5.20
N ILE A 37 -4.83 -4.38 4.17
CA ILE A 37 -4.38 -4.79 2.84
C ILE A 37 -4.73 -3.71 1.82
N LEU A 38 -3.72 -3.16 1.16
CA LEU A 38 -3.88 -2.33 -0.03
C LEU A 38 -3.30 -3.05 -1.24
N ASN A 39 -4.17 -3.55 -2.11
CA ASN A 39 -3.77 -4.32 -3.30
C ASN A 39 -3.59 -3.46 -4.55
N LYS A 40 -2.88 -4.01 -5.55
CA LYS A 40 -2.65 -3.36 -6.85
C LYS A 40 -3.92 -2.77 -7.47
N LYS A 41 -5.00 -3.56 -7.55
CA LYS A 41 -6.29 -3.15 -8.15
C LYS A 41 -6.91 -1.93 -7.45
N ARG A 42 -6.75 -1.80 -6.13
CA ARG A 42 -7.22 -0.62 -5.37
C ARG A 42 -6.32 0.57 -5.63
N CYS A 43 -5.00 0.40 -5.64
CA CYS A 43 -4.08 1.47 -6.02
C CYS A 43 -4.43 2.04 -7.39
N ASP A 44 -4.69 1.18 -8.39
CA ASP A 44 -5.08 1.61 -9.73
C ASP A 44 -6.34 2.49 -9.73
N ARG A 45 -7.34 2.14 -8.90
CA ARG A 45 -8.55 2.95 -8.75
C ARG A 45 -8.27 4.30 -8.08
N PHE A 46 -7.45 4.32 -7.03
CA PHE A 46 -7.10 5.56 -6.34
C PHE A 46 -6.27 6.49 -7.24
N ILE A 47 -5.30 5.95 -7.97
CA ILE A 47 -4.50 6.71 -8.94
C ILE A 47 -5.39 7.34 -10.00
N LYS A 48 -6.34 6.58 -10.58
CA LYS A 48 -7.30 7.14 -11.56
C LYS A 48 -8.15 8.28 -10.98
N LYS A 49 -8.57 8.18 -9.71
CA LYS A 49 -9.33 9.25 -9.04
C LYS A 49 -8.46 10.49 -8.81
N LEU A 50 -7.23 10.30 -8.35
CA LEU A 50 -6.27 11.39 -8.14
C LEU A 50 -5.91 12.09 -9.44
N ASP A 51 -5.71 11.35 -10.53
CA ASP A 51 -5.40 11.93 -11.84
C ASP A 51 -6.50 12.87 -12.35
N LYS A 52 -7.77 12.50 -12.12
CA LYS A 52 -8.91 13.38 -12.43
C LYS A 52 -8.89 14.65 -11.57
N GLN A 53 -8.61 14.53 -10.28
CA GLN A 53 -8.53 15.67 -9.36
C GLN A 53 -7.37 16.60 -9.73
N ILE A 54 -6.18 16.06 -9.99
CA ILE A 54 -5.00 16.81 -10.43
C ILE A 54 -5.30 17.55 -11.73
N LYS A 55 -5.95 16.91 -12.71
CA LYS A 55 -6.34 17.56 -13.97
C LYS A 55 -7.32 18.71 -13.75
N LYS A 56 -8.29 18.57 -12.83
CA LYS A 56 -9.22 19.64 -12.47
C LYS A 56 -8.46 20.82 -11.85
N ILE A 57 -7.60 20.57 -10.86
CA ILE A 57 -6.83 21.60 -10.15
C ILE A 57 -5.82 22.31 -11.06
N LYS A 58 -5.19 21.59 -12.00
CA LYS A 58 -4.32 22.20 -13.02
C LYS A 58 -5.03 23.27 -13.84
N ARG A 59 -6.32 23.08 -14.15
CA ARG A 59 -7.13 24.10 -14.85
C ARG A 59 -7.43 25.33 -13.98
N LEU A 60 -7.42 25.17 -12.66
CA LEU A 60 -7.65 26.25 -11.69
C LEU A 60 -6.37 27.02 -11.32
N GLY A 61 -5.19 26.64 -11.83
CA GLY A 61 -3.94 27.39 -11.63
C GLY A 61 -3.27 27.24 -10.26
N ASN A 62 -3.71 26.31 -9.38
CA ASN A 62 -3.14 26.15 -8.05
C ASN A 62 -1.92 25.19 -8.04
N THR A 63 -0.72 25.74 -8.17
CA THR A 63 0.56 25.01 -8.25
C THR A 63 0.95 24.27 -6.97
N LEU A 64 0.74 24.86 -5.79
CA LEU A 64 1.15 24.25 -4.52
C LEU A 64 0.38 22.96 -4.21
N HIS A 65 -0.93 22.95 -4.48
CA HIS A 65 -1.76 21.75 -4.27
C HIS A 65 -1.36 20.59 -5.19
N ILE A 66 -0.90 20.90 -6.39
CA ILE A 66 -0.51 19.89 -7.39
C ILE A 66 0.73 19.12 -6.94
N SER A 67 1.72 19.79 -6.32
CA SER A 67 2.94 19.14 -5.83
C SER A 67 2.61 18.06 -4.79
N ARG A 68 1.84 18.40 -3.75
CA ARG A 68 1.43 17.44 -2.70
C ARG A 68 0.65 16.25 -3.26
N LEU A 69 -0.25 16.50 -4.22
CA LEU A 69 -1.01 15.43 -4.88
C LEU A 69 -0.11 14.53 -5.73
N ASN A 70 0.91 15.08 -6.38
CA ASN A 70 1.89 14.30 -7.12
C ASN A 70 2.74 13.40 -6.19
N ASP A 71 3.13 13.88 -5.02
CA ASP A 71 3.87 13.07 -4.04
C ASP A 71 3.02 11.91 -3.50
N TYR A 72 1.75 12.21 -3.20
CA TYR A 72 0.77 11.21 -2.80
C TYR A 72 0.58 10.15 -3.89
N ARG A 73 0.43 10.60 -5.14
CA ARG A 73 0.33 9.74 -6.31
C ARG A 73 1.58 8.88 -6.51
N SER A 74 2.77 9.46 -6.40
CA SER A 74 4.07 8.76 -6.50
C SER A 74 4.16 7.65 -5.44
N THR A 75 3.71 7.92 -4.23
CA THR A 75 3.69 6.91 -3.16
C THR A 75 2.71 5.78 -3.46
N LEU A 76 1.51 6.07 -3.96
CA LEU A 76 0.56 5.06 -4.43
C LEU A 76 1.09 4.21 -5.58
N LEU A 77 1.84 4.82 -6.51
CA LEU A 77 2.51 4.09 -7.60
C LEU A 77 3.54 3.10 -7.04
N LYS A 78 4.36 3.53 -6.06
CA LYS A 78 5.31 2.62 -5.38
C LYS A 78 4.63 1.43 -4.71
N ILE A 79 3.47 1.65 -4.07
CA ILE A 79 2.66 0.55 -3.49
C ILE A 79 2.16 -0.38 -4.60
N ARG A 80 1.63 0.18 -5.68
CA ARG A 80 1.13 -0.56 -6.84
C ARG A 80 2.22 -1.42 -7.47
N ASP A 81 3.42 -0.89 -7.63
CA ASP A 81 4.54 -1.55 -8.30
C ASP A 81 5.10 -2.70 -7.45
N LYS A 82 5.03 -2.58 -6.12
CA LYS A 82 5.22 -3.70 -5.17
C LYS A 82 4.10 -4.76 -5.22
N GLY A 83 3.06 -4.53 -6.05
CA GLY A 83 1.86 -5.36 -6.17
C GLY A 83 0.84 -5.17 -5.04
N GLY A 84 1.04 -4.16 -4.20
CA GLY A 84 0.31 -3.91 -2.98
C GLY A 84 1.15 -4.13 -1.74
N VAL A 85 0.68 -3.60 -0.60
CA VAL A 85 1.30 -3.79 0.72
C VAL A 85 0.24 -4.26 1.70
N THR A 86 0.65 -5.20 2.56
CA THR A 86 -0.11 -5.70 3.69
C THR A 86 0.61 -5.35 4.98
N LEU A 87 -0.12 -4.80 5.93
CA LEU A 87 0.33 -4.58 7.30
C LEU A 87 -0.36 -5.61 8.19
N VAL A 88 0.39 -6.19 9.13
CA VAL A 88 -0.17 -7.02 10.20
C VAL A 88 -0.11 -6.19 11.47
N VAL A 89 -1.28 -5.98 12.09
CA VAL A 89 -1.47 -5.08 13.21
C VAL A 89 -2.24 -5.80 14.30
N MET A 90 -1.83 -5.60 15.56
CA MET A 90 -2.55 -6.05 16.74
C MET A 90 -2.82 -4.83 17.63
N GLY A 91 -4.08 -4.41 17.72
CA GLY A 91 -4.45 -3.13 18.32
C GLY A 91 -3.77 -1.97 17.59
N ASP A 92 -2.94 -1.22 18.30
CA ASP A 92 -2.12 -0.14 17.75
C ASP A 92 -0.68 -0.57 17.40
N ILE A 93 -0.32 -1.84 17.56
CA ILE A 93 1.05 -2.32 17.37
C ILE A 93 1.22 -2.88 15.97
N LEU A 94 2.15 -2.30 15.20
CA LEU A 94 2.59 -2.87 13.93
C LEU A 94 3.51 -4.07 14.20
N ILE A 95 3.02 -5.26 13.88
CA ILE A 95 3.80 -6.50 14.00
C ILE A 95 4.77 -6.61 12.82
N THR A 96 4.24 -6.57 11.58
CA THR A 96 5.07 -6.69 10.38
C THR A 96 4.40 -6.06 9.16
N SER A 97 5.18 -5.87 8.10
CA SER A 97 4.69 -5.37 6.81
C SER A 97 5.32 -6.15 5.67
N TYR A 98 4.55 -6.44 4.62
CA TYR A 98 5.05 -7.18 3.46
C TYR A 98 4.30 -6.82 2.18
N ASN A 99 4.90 -7.11 1.02
CA ASN A 99 4.26 -6.88 -0.27
C ASN A 99 3.14 -7.91 -0.49
N THR A 100 1.93 -7.45 -0.79
CA THR A 100 0.73 -8.30 -0.95
C THR A 100 0.86 -9.30 -2.09
N ASN A 101 1.71 -9.02 -3.08
CA ASN A 101 1.82 -9.79 -4.32
C ASN A 101 3.05 -10.68 -4.38
N ILE A 102 3.68 -11.00 -3.25
CA ILE A 102 4.51 -12.21 -3.19
C ILE A 102 3.56 -13.33 -3.61
N LYS A 103 3.75 -13.84 -4.84
CA LYS A 103 3.03 -14.99 -5.37
C LYS A 103 3.11 -16.04 -4.26
N VAL A 104 2.04 -16.20 -3.48
CA VAL A 104 1.89 -17.41 -2.67
C VAL A 104 1.98 -18.48 -3.73
N LYS A 105 3.11 -19.23 -3.77
CA LYS A 105 3.27 -20.36 -4.67
C LYS A 105 2.01 -21.16 -4.43
N ARG A 106 1.04 -21.11 -5.35
CA ARG A 106 -0.15 -21.95 -5.27
C ARG A 106 0.45 -23.34 -5.10
N ARG A 107 0.25 -23.98 -3.94
CA ARG A 107 0.58 -25.40 -3.79
C ARG A 107 -0.13 -26.04 -4.98
N ARG A 108 0.63 -26.50 -5.98
CA ARG A 108 0.08 -27.26 -7.10
C ARG A 108 -0.66 -28.40 -6.40
N ARG A 109 -2.00 -28.42 -6.44
CA ARG A 109 -2.75 -29.60 -5.97
C ARG A 109 -2.14 -30.77 -6.74
N ALA A 110 -1.60 -31.76 -6.03
CA ALA A 110 -1.09 -32.96 -6.66
C ALA A 110 -2.20 -33.48 -7.58
N LYS A 111 -1.89 -33.61 -8.87
CA LYS A 111 -2.83 -34.13 -9.86
C LYS A 111 -3.14 -35.56 -9.39
N ARG A 112 -4.36 -35.82 -8.88
CA ARG A 112 -4.81 -37.18 -8.57
C ARG A 112 -4.59 -38.01 -9.84
N ARG A 113 -3.64 -38.95 -9.80
CA ARG A 113 -3.54 -39.99 -10.83
C ARG A 113 -4.84 -40.80 -10.72
N LYS A 114 -5.58 -40.85 -11.83
CA LYS A 114 -6.63 -41.86 -12.03
C LYS A 114 -5.96 -43.19 -12.28
#